data_AF-A0A950KV98-F1
#
_entry.id   AF-A0A950KV98-F1
#
_cell.length_a   1.000
_cell.length_b   1.000
_cell.length_c   1.000
_cell.angle_alpha   90.00
_cell.angle_beta   90.00
_cell.angle_gamma   90.00
#
_symmetry.space_group_name_H-M   'P 1'
#
loop_
_entity.id
_entity.type
_entity.pdbx_description
1 polymer ?
#
loop_
_entity_poly.entity_id
_entity_poly.type
_entity_poly.pdbx_seq_one_letter_code
_entity_poly.pdbx_strand_id
1 'polypeptide(L)' 'MAYKVLVLKGDGIGPEVVGEALQVLKVVTREAAIDIEFKEGLAGGHALDVHG' A
#
# COMPACT_ATOMS: atom_id res chain seq x y z
N MET A 1 -2.51 6.18 -18.51
CA MET A 1 -2.65 4.74 -18.17
C MET A 1 -2.13 4.60 -16.76
N ALA A 2 -2.97 4.19 -15.81
CA ALA A 2 -2.57 4.10 -14.40
C ALA A 2 -1.79 2.81 -14.13
N TYR A 3 -0.75 2.90 -13.30
CA TYR A 3 -0.10 1.72 -12.72
C TYR A 3 -0.96 1.20 -11.56
N LYS A 4 -1.34 -0.07 -11.62
CA LYS A 4 -2.13 -0.70 -10.56
C LYS A 4 -1.20 -1.35 -9.54
N VAL A 5 -1.28 -0.90 -8.29
CA VAL A 5 -0.43 -1.37 -7.20
C VAL A 5 -1.30 -1.97 -6.11
N LEU A 6 -1.10 -3.27 -5.85
CA LEU A 6 -1.67 -3.94 -4.68
C LEU A 6 -0.80 -3.63 -3.46
N VAL A 7 -1.40 -3.06 -2.43
CA VAL A 7 -0.75 -2.71 -1.16
C VAL A 7 -1.12 -3.74 -0.11
N LEU A 8 -0.13 -4.48 0.38
CA LEU A 8 -0.28 -5.45 1.46
C LEU A 8 0.54 -4.95 2.65
N LYS A 9 -0.14 -4.39 3.66
CA LYS A 9 0.51 -3.79 4.84
C LYS A 9 1.15 -4.84 5.76
N GLY A 10 0.64 -6.08 5.74
CA GLY A 10 1.18 -7.19 6.51
C GLY A 10 1.07 -6.98 8.02
N ASP A 11 2.04 -7.54 8.75
CA ASP A 11 2.04 -7.63 10.21
C ASP A 11 3.19 -6.83 10.85
N GLY A 12 3.19 -6.77 12.18
CA GLY A 12 4.23 -6.07 12.95
C GLY A 12 4.26 -4.58 12.61
N ILE A 13 5.44 -4.06 12.27
CA ILE A 13 5.63 -2.64 11.88
C ILE A 13 5.21 -2.32 10.44
N GLY A 14 4.71 -3.31 9.70
CA GLY A 14 4.35 -3.20 8.29
C GLY A 14 3.34 -2.08 7.99
N PRO A 15 2.22 -1.99 8.71
CA PRO A 15 1.24 -0.92 8.52
C PRO A 15 1.82 0.49 8.67
N GLU A 16 2.73 0.71 9.62
CA GLU A 16 3.37 2.00 9.87
C GLU A 16 4.31 2.38 8.72
N VAL A 17 5.25 1.50 8.36
CA VAL A 17 6.25 1.82 7.33
C VAL A 17 5.64 1.91 5.93
N VAL A 18 4.66 1.06 5.62
CA VAL A 18 3.94 1.11 4.34
C VAL A 18 3.07 2.37 4.26
N GLY A 19 2.48 2.79 5.38
CA GLY A 19 1.73 4.05 5.47
C GLY A 19 2.57 5.24 5.02
N GLU A 20 3.80 5.37 5.54
CA GLU A 20 4.72 6.45 5.17
C GLU A 20 5.20 6.33 3.72
N ALA A 21 5.49 5.11 3.24
CA ALA A 21 5.84 4.88 1.84
C ALA A 21 4.74 5.37 0.89
N LEU A 22 3.46 5.17 1.22
CA LEU A 22 2.34 5.69 0.44
C LEU A 22 2.28 7.22 0.45
N GLN A 23 2.63 7.88 1.56
CA GLN A 23 2.70 9.35 1.59
C GLN A 23 3.78 9.88 0.65
N VAL A 24 4.97 9.29 0.69
CA VAL A 24 6.09 9.65 -0.20
C VAL A 24 5.69 9.40 -1.66
N LEU A 25 5.10 8.25 -1.97
CA LEU A 25 4.66 7.93 -3.32
C LEU A 25 3.61 8.92 -3.85
N LYS A 26 2.65 9.35 -3.04
CA LYS A 26 1.65 10.36 -3.43
C LYS A 26 2.30 11.70 -3.82
N VAL A 27 3.36 12.10 -3.13
CA VAL A 27 4.08 13.33 -3.46
C VAL A 27 4.86 13.14 -4.76
N VAL A 28 5.71 12.11 -4.85
CA VAL A 28 6.60 11.91 -6.00
C VAL A 28 5.82 11.68 -7.30
N THR A 29 4.76 10.88 -7.26
CA THR A 29 3.94 10.56 -8.43
C THR A 29 3.23 11.79 -9.00
N ARG A 30 2.75 12.68 -8.12
CA ARG A 30 2.18 13.98 -8.52
C ARG A 30 3.20 14.84 -9.25
N GLU A 31 4.41 15.00 -8.70
CA GLU A 31 5.46 15.81 -9.31
C GLU A 31 5.96 15.22 -10.65
N ALA A 32 5.95 13.88 -10.76
CA ALA A 32 6.40 13.16 -11.95
C ALA A 32 5.29 12.97 -13.03
N ALA A 33 4.08 13.46 -12.79
CA ALA A 33 2.90 13.20 -13.63
C ALA A 33 2.66 11.70 -13.91
N ILE A 34 2.95 10.84 -12.91
CA ILE A 34 2.72 9.41 -12.95
C ILE A 34 1.38 9.10 -12.28
N ASP A 35 0.52 8.36 -12.97
CA ASP A 35 -0.78 7.95 -12.45
C ASP A 35 -0.67 6.55 -11.81
N ILE A 36 -1.05 6.44 -10.53
CA ILE A 36 -1.03 5.19 -9.76
C ILE A 36 -2.37 4.96 -9.08
N GLU A 37 -2.93 3.77 -9.26
CA GLU A 37 -4.11 3.28 -8.57
C GLU A 37 -3.67 2.29 -7.48
N PHE A 38 -3.83 2.68 -6.21
CA PHE A 38 -3.56 1.81 -5.08
C PHE A 38 -4.81 1.03 -4.69
N LYS A 39 -4.68 -0.29 -4.55
CA LYS A 39 -5.69 -1.16 -3.96
C LYS A 39 -5.12 -1.82 -2.73
N GLU A 40 -5.79 -1.70 -1.59
CA GLU A 40 -5.37 -2.39 -0.37
C GLU A 40 -5.88 -3.84 -0.33
N GLY A 41 -5.09 -4.72 0.26
CA GLY A 41 -5.44 -6.11 0.55
C GLY A 41 -4.82 -6.58 1.86
N LEU A 42 -5.37 -7.67 2.39
CA LEU A 42 -4.88 -8.31 3.61
C LEU A 42 -3.87 -9.42 3.26
N ALA A 43 -2.85 -9.56 4.09
CA ALA A 43 -1.89 -10.66 4.04
C ALA A 43 -1.33 -10.94 5.45
N GLY A 44 -0.74 -12.11 5.65
CA GLY A 44 -0.09 -12.48 6.92
C GLY A 44 -1.06 -12.81 8.04
N GLY A 45 -0.61 -12.61 9.29
CA GLY A 45 -1.41 -12.79 10.51
C GLY A 45 -2.70 -11.97 10.49
N HIS A 46 -2.63 -10.73 10.02
CA HIS A 46 -3.79 -9.86 9.86
C HIS A 46 -4.86 -10.44 8.93
N ALA A 47 -4.46 -11.19 7.90
CA ALA A 47 -5.42 -11.88 7.03
C ALA A 47 -6.02 -13.11 7.70
N LEU A 48 -5.23 -13.85 8.49
CA LEU A 48 -5.71 -14.99 9.27
C LEU A 48 -6.71 -14.55 10.33
N ASP A 49 -6.46 -13.45 11.03
CA ASP A 49 -7.38 -12.93 12.05
C ASP A 49 -8.76 -12.55 11.47
N VAL A 50 -8.81 -12.15 10.20
CA VAL A 50 -10.04 -11.69 9.53
C VAL A 50 -10.75 -12.81 8.75
N HIS A 51 -10.01 -13.77 8.18
CA HIS A 51 -10.54 -14.75 7.22
C HIS A 51 -10.30 -16.22 7.59
N GLY A 52 -9.46 -16.49 8.57
CA GLY A 52 -9.06 -17.83 9.00
C GLY A 52 -10.05 -18.51 9.94
#